data_AF-A0AAU1C7A4-F1
#
_entry.id   AF-A0AAU1C7A4-F1
#
_cell.length_a   1.000
_cell.length_b   1.000
_cell.length_c   1.000
_cell.angle_alpha   90.00
_cell.angle_beta   90.00
_cell.angle_gamma   90.00
#
_symmetry.space_group_name_H-M   'P 1'
#
loop_
_entity.id
_entity.type
_entity.pdbx_description
1 polymer ?
#
loop_
_entity_poly.entity_id
_entity_poly.type
_entity_poly.pdbx_seq_one_letter_code
_entity_poly.pdbx_strand_id
1 'polypeptide(L)'
;MPAAASVGKDELCTLLAQRSGLDEDWLFGLVYLVPRDFGLSWPLTRNQAEEVVNGLLDRLRRVLPAPRQDGPDGRVRGYRYLAEITDRYARCDTRRVLERIAHAGITPAGPAFGGGSYDPRSERGWGARPSAAADRRGTPSWAWWRAVRAAGPRPLYRMPDPYAGEDEPPVDRALALRERTGDGTAYRAALRAAVREDPRHTDCWAHLGSEAFARAAADESALPEALGFYQTAVAVAELSLPPSFTGVLAWSEVDNRPFHRALHGLGLTWWRLGETGKAAAVLGSSLWTNPDDDQDIRYLIGQMEAGVAWHQRAGD
;
A
#
# COMPACT_ATOMS: atom_id res chain seq x y z
N MET A 1 37.43 -11.10 36.12
CA MET A 1 36.06 -10.89 35.59
C MET A 1 36.16 -10.77 34.08
N PRO A 2 35.40 -11.52 33.28
CA PRO A 2 35.44 -11.38 31.84
C PRO A 2 34.94 -9.98 31.47
N ALA A 3 35.67 -9.28 30.57
CA ALA A 3 35.24 -7.98 30.06
C ALA A 3 33.84 -8.11 29.47
N ALA A 4 32.91 -7.22 29.86
CA ALA A 4 31.58 -7.21 29.28
C ALA A 4 31.71 -6.98 27.77
N ALA A 5 31.17 -7.88 26.95
CA ALA A 5 31.22 -7.76 25.50
C ALA A 5 30.60 -6.42 25.08
N SER A 6 31.40 -5.58 24.42
CA SER A 6 31.01 -4.26 23.96
C SER A 6 30.75 -4.29 22.45
N VAL A 7 29.61 -3.76 22.02
CA VAL A 7 29.15 -3.74 20.62
C VAL A 7 29.54 -2.41 19.97
N GLY A 8 30.30 -2.51 18.88
CA GLY A 8 30.71 -1.37 18.04
C GLY A 8 29.64 -0.97 17.01
N LYS A 9 29.91 0.11 16.26
CA LYS A 9 29.01 0.58 15.19
C LYS A 9 28.78 -0.48 14.12
N ASP A 10 29.86 -1.08 13.62
CA ASP A 10 29.82 -2.05 12.53
C ASP A 10 29.07 -3.32 12.97
N GLU A 11 29.33 -3.80 14.18
CA GLU A 11 28.62 -4.95 14.75
C GLU A 11 27.12 -4.66 14.98
N LEU A 12 26.76 -3.46 15.43
CA LEU A 12 25.35 -3.06 15.51
C LEU A 12 24.72 -2.98 14.12
N CYS A 13 25.47 -2.50 13.12
CA CYS A 13 25.03 -2.43 11.73
C CYS A 13 24.73 -3.83 11.18
N THR A 14 25.64 -4.78 11.37
CA THR A 14 25.45 -6.18 10.99
C THR A 14 24.28 -6.83 11.73
N LEU A 15 24.13 -6.60 13.04
CA LEU A 15 22.99 -7.11 13.81
C LEU A 15 21.66 -6.54 13.29
N LEU A 16 21.64 -5.25 12.97
CA LEU A 16 20.46 -4.61 12.40
C LEU A 16 20.18 -5.16 11.00
N ALA A 17 21.19 -5.30 10.13
CA ALA A 17 21.08 -5.85 8.79
C ALA A 17 20.50 -7.27 8.78
N GLN A 18 21.00 -8.13 9.66
CA GLN A 18 20.52 -9.50 9.83
C GLN A 18 19.04 -9.54 10.25
N ARG A 19 18.60 -8.63 11.12
CA ARG A 19 17.23 -8.63 11.66
C ARG A 19 16.23 -7.87 10.81
N SER A 20 16.68 -6.86 10.06
CA SER A 20 15.81 -6.07 9.18
C SER A 20 15.81 -6.59 7.74
N GLY A 21 16.78 -7.41 7.34
CA GLY A 21 16.98 -7.83 5.94
C GLY A 21 17.41 -6.67 5.03
N LEU A 22 18.08 -5.67 5.60
CA LEU A 22 18.56 -4.49 4.88
C LEU A 22 20.07 -4.61 4.65
N ASP A 23 20.54 -4.11 3.51
CA ASP A 23 21.96 -4.01 3.21
C ASP A 23 22.66 -3.01 4.18
N GLU A 24 23.85 -3.38 4.65
CA GLU A 24 24.64 -2.68 5.67
C GLU A 24 24.98 -1.24 5.26
N ASP A 25 25.26 -1.00 3.97
CA ASP A 25 25.60 0.34 3.43
C ASP A 25 24.50 1.37 3.74
N TRP A 26 23.28 0.89 3.87
CA TRP A 26 22.12 1.74 4.10
C TRP A 26 21.72 1.90 5.57
N LEU A 27 22.30 1.10 6.46
CA LEU A 27 22.02 1.16 7.90
C LEU A 27 23.01 2.07 8.62
N PHE A 28 24.13 2.38 7.99
CA PHE A 28 25.19 3.23 8.53
C PHE A 28 24.65 4.58 9.05
N GLY A 29 23.76 5.24 8.30
CA GLY A 29 23.16 6.51 8.72
C GLY A 29 22.32 6.40 10.00
N LEU A 30 21.54 5.32 10.15
CA LEU A 30 20.73 5.07 11.33
C LEU A 30 21.59 4.75 12.55
N VAL A 31 22.60 3.90 12.37
CA VAL A 31 23.57 3.53 13.41
C VAL A 31 24.38 4.76 13.85
N TYR A 32 24.74 5.64 12.92
CA TYR A 32 25.50 6.86 13.23
C TYR A 32 24.75 7.81 14.18
N LEU A 33 23.42 7.86 14.08
CA LEU A 33 22.57 8.73 14.90
C LEU A 33 22.25 8.17 16.29
N VAL A 34 22.59 6.91 16.59
CA VAL A 34 22.28 6.26 17.87
C VAL A 34 22.63 7.09 19.11
N PRO A 35 23.81 7.75 19.22
CA PRO A 35 24.13 8.56 20.38
C PRO A 35 23.14 9.69 20.64
N ARG A 36 22.71 10.35 19.56
CA ARG A 36 21.72 11.43 19.61
C ARG A 36 20.34 10.88 19.95
N ASP A 37 19.96 9.80 19.29
CA ASP A 37 18.59 9.31 19.26
C ASP A 37 18.19 8.50 20.49
N PHE A 38 19.17 7.93 21.19
CA PHE A 38 18.99 7.09 22.38
C PHE A 38 19.71 7.68 23.61
N GLY A 39 20.44 8.79 23.47
CA GLY A 39 21.20 9.39 24.57
C GLY A 39 22.34 8.51 25.06
N LEU A 40 22.94 7.72 24.15
CA LEU A 40 23.97 6.73 24.46
C LEU A 40 25.34 7.15 23.93
N SER A 41 26.39 6.46 24.35
CA SER A 41 27.76 6.64 23.86
C SER A 41 28.32 5.29 23.42
N TRP A 42 29.17 5.30 22.39
CA TRP A 42 29.87 4.10 21.95
C TRP A 42 31.06 3.77 22.87
N PRO A 43 31.44 2.49 23.02
CA PRO A 43 30.75 1.30 22.54
C PRO A 43 29.54 0.93 23.42
N LEU A 44 28.54 0.25 22.86
CA LEU A 44 27.34 -0.13 23.60
C LEU A 44 27.59 -1.40 24.41
N THR A 45 26.94 -1.54 25.56
CA THR A 45 26.77 -2.87 26.18
C THR A 45 25.82 -3.71 25.32
N ARG A 46 25.86 -5.05 25.46
CA ARG A 46 24.95 -5.94 24.73
C ARG A 46 23.47 -5.61 24.95
N ASN A 47 23.08 -5.24 26.17
CA ASN A 47 21.70 -4.87 26.48
C ASN A 47 21.30 -3.55 25.80
N GLN A 48 22.18 -2.54 25.82
CA GLN A 48 21.97 -1.29 25.10
C GLN A 48 21.90 -1.53 23.58
N ALA A 49 22.73 -2.41 23.04
CA ALA A 49 22.69 -2.77 21.63
C ALA A 49 21.35 -3.44 21.25
N GLU A 50 20.84 -4.36 22.07
CA GLU A 50 19.52 -4.97 21.87
C GLU A 50 18.38 -3.95 21.96
N GLU A 51 18.42 -3.03 22.93
CA GLU A 51 17.43 -1.97 23.08
C GLU A 51 17.45 -1.02 21.88
N VAL A 52 18.64 -0.61 21.43
CA VAL A 52 18.81 0.22 20.23
C VAL A 52 18.34 -0.52 18.99
N VAL A 53 18.70 -1.79 18.80
CA VAL A 53 18.23 -2.58 17.66
C VAL A 53 16.71 -2.70 17.67
N ASN A 54 16.10 -3.02 18.82
CA ASN A 54 14.65 -3.11 18.92
C ASN A 54 13.96 -1.77 18.71
N GLY A 55 14.50 -0.68 19.24
CA GLY A 55 13.98 0.68 19.06
C GLY A 55 14.15 1.18 17.63
N LEU A 56 15.27 0.87 16.97
CA LEU A 56 15.48 1.16 15.56
C LEU A 56 14.58 0.29 14.69
N LEU A 57 14.39 -1.00 15.01
CA LEU A 57 13.44 -1.87 14.31
C LEU A 57 11.99 -1.41 14.52
N ASP A 58 11.61 -0.96 15.71
CA ASP A 58 10.28 -0.41 16.00
C ASP A 58 10.07 0.94 15.31
N ARG A 59 11.08 1.81 15.34
CA ARG A 59 11.07 3.02 14.51
C ARG A 59 10.87 2.61 13.09
N LEU A 60 11.69 1.69 12.55
CA LEU A 60 11.62 1.04 11.23
C LEU A 60 10.25 0.37 10.92
N ARG A 61 9.36 0.21 11.90
CA ARG A 61 7.97 -0.25 11.69
C ARG A 61 6.94 0.88 11.58
N ARG A 62 7.20 2.09 12.10
CA ARG A 62 6.24 3.23 12.12
C ARG A 62 6.65 4.38 11.17
N VAL A 63 6.08 4.46 9.95
CA VAL A 63 6.09 5.69 9.11
C VAL A 63 4.69 6.13 8.72
N LEU A 64 3.72 5.22 8.69
CA LEU A 64 2.33 5.57 8.43
C LEU A 64 1.70 6.25 9.67
N PRO A 65 0.67 7.11 9.46
CA PRO A 65 -0.08 7.71 10.56
C PRO A 65 -0.53 6.65 11.56
N ALA A 66 -0.60 7.02 12.85
CA ALA A 66 -1.05 6.10 13.88
C ALA A 66 -2.47 5.59 13.55
N PRO A 67 -2.76 4.29 13.79
CA PRO A 67 -4.09 3.72 13.62
C PRO A 67 -5.15 4.56 14.32
N ARG A 68 -6.37 4.56 13.77
CA ARG A 68 -7.52 5.10 14.49
C ARG A 68 -7.67 4.41 15.84
N GLN A 69 -8.05 5.17 16.86
CA GLN A 69 -8.73 4.59 18.01
C GLN A 69 -10.16 4.25 17.58
N ASP A 70 -10.58 3.01 17.79
CA ASP A 70 -11.94 2.58 17.50
C ASP A 70 -12.96 3.46 18.22
N GLY A 71 -14.10 3.70 17.56
CA GLY A 71 -15.25 4.32 18.21
C GLY A 71 -15.78 3.45 19.35
N PRO A 72 -16.52 4.03 20.31
CA PRO A 72 -17.05 3.31 21.49
C PRO A 72 -17.96 2.13 21.15
N ASP A 73 -18.38 1.96 19.89
CA ASP A 73 -19.21 0.87 19.37
C ASP A 73 -18.41 -0.27 18.71
N GLY A 74 -17.08 -0.20 18.63
CA GLY A 74 -16.21 -1.26 18.08
C GLY A 74 -16.44 -1.58 16.61
N ARG A 75 -17.19 -0.73 15.89
CA ARG A 75 -17.44 -0.87 14.45
C ARG A 75 -16.50 0.07 13.70
N VAL A 76 -15.60 -0.50 12.91
CA VAL A 76 -14.68 0.27 12.06
C VAL A 76 -15.51 1.09 11.05
N ARG A 77 -15.51 2.42 11.22
CA ARG A 77 -16.10 3.39 10.29
C ARG A 77 -14.97 4.12 9.56
N GLY A 78 -14.53 3.61 8.42
CA GLY A 78 -13.49 4.27 7.64
C GLY A 78 -12.63 3.35 6.79
N TYR A 79 -11.71 3.96 6.06
CA TYR A 79 -10.64 3.25 5.37
C TYR A 79 -9.65 2.70 6.40
N ARG A 80 -9.23 1.44 6.24
CA ARG A 80 -8.18 0.81 7.05
C ARG A 80 -6.84 0.98 6.36
N TYR A 81 -5.88 1.58 7.05
CA TYR A 81 -4.54 1.81 6.51
C TYR A 81 -3.75 0.52 6.43
N LEU A 82 -2.76 0.48 5.53
CA LEU A 82 -1.89 -0.67 5.35
C LEU A 82 -1.18 -1.06 6.66
N ALA A 83 -0.75 -0.08 7.46
CA ALA A 83 -0.17 -0.32 8.79
C ALA A 83 -1.11 -1.00 9.79
N GLU A 84 -2.43 -0.99 9.56
CA GLU A 84 -3.42 -1.69 10.38
C GLU A 84 -3.71 -3.11 9.86
N ILE A 85 -3.22 -3.46 8.67
CA ILE A 85 -3.47 -4.73 7.99
C ILE A 85 -2.22 -5.61 8.04
N THR A 86 -1.04 -5.01 8.03
CA THR A 86 0.25 -5.72 8.12
C THR A 86 1.20 -5.00 9.08
N ASP A 87 2.00 -5.80 9.79
CA ASP A 87 3.04 -5.34 10.72
C ASP A 87 4.39 -5.12 10.02
N ARG A 88 4.54 -5.62 8.78
CA ARG A 88 5.75 -5.47 7.96
C ARG A 88 5.43 -5.27 6.48
N TYR A 89 6.29 -4.50 5.82
CA TYR A 89 6.39 -4.48 4.36
C TYR A 89 7.22 -5.67 3.88
N ALA A 90 6.79 -6.32 2.80
CA ALA A 90 7.52 -7.38 2.12
C ALA A 90 8.80 -6.86 1.48
N ARG A 91 8.78 -5.60 1.07
CA ARG A 91 9.95 -4.87 0.58
C ARG A 91 10.57 -4.06 1.70
N CYS A 92 11.85 -4.29 1.93
CA CYS A 92 12.61 -3.62 2.98
C CYS A 92 12.86 -2.13 2.63
N ASP A 93 12.87 -1.77 1.34
CA ASP A 93 13.04 -0.40 0.86
C ASP A 93 11.77 0.44 0.90
N THR A 94 10.57 -0.17 1.02
CA THR A 94 9.28 0.54 1.06
C THR A 94 9.32 1.66 2.08
N ARG A 95 9.79 1.38 3.29
CA ARG A 95 9.90 2.39 4.33
C ARG A 95 10.79 3.57 3.95
N ARG A 96 11.97 3.30 3.39
CA ARG A 96 12.92 4.36 3.01
C ARG A 96 12.32 5.25 1.95
N VAL A 97 11.56 4.67 1.03
CA VAL A 97 10.73 5.41 0.08
C VAL A 97 9.79 6.37 0.82
N LEU A 98 9.06 5.89 1.83
CA LEU A 98 8.15 6.74 2.62
C LEU A 98 8.89 7.85 3.38
N GLU A 99 10.03 7.56 4.00
CA GLU A 99 10.84 8.56 4.72
C GLU A 99 11.41 9.62 3.78
N ARG A 100 11.87 9.22 2.58
CA ARG A 100 12.34 10.15 1.55
C ARG A 100 11.22 11.10 1.12
N ILE A 101 10.00 10.58 0.91
CA ILE A 101 8.83 11.40 0.57
C ILE A 101 8.47 12.34 1.72
N ALA A 102 8.42 11.83 2.95
CA ALA A 102 8.12 12.63 4.13
C ALA A 102 9.12 13.79 4.32
N HIS A 103 10.41 13.54 4.09
CA HIS A 103 11.45 14.57 4.16
C HIS A 103 11.36 15.59 3.00
N ALA A 104 11.07 15.12 1.79
CA ALA A 104 10.94 15.97 0.60
C ALA A 104 9.61 16.75 0.54
N GLY A 105 8.69 16.50 1.48
CA GLY A 105 7.36 17.08 1.53
C GLY A 105 6.31 16.15 0.92
N ILE A 106 5.23 15.99 1.67
CA ILE A 106 4.03 15.25 1.28
C ILE A 106 3.07 16.23 0.62
N THR A 107 2.60 15.88 -0.57
CA THR A 107 1.46 16.58 -1.19
C THR A 107 0.17 15.96 -0.64
N PRO A 108 -0.67 16.69 0.09
CA PRO A 108 -1.90 16.13 0.65
C PRO A 108 -2.97 15.94 -0.44
N ALA A 109 -3.81 14.92 -0.27
CA ALA A 109 -5.05 14.79 -1.02
C ALA A 109 -5.98 15.97 -0.70
N GLY A 110 -6.65 16.48 -1.73
CA GLY A 110 -7.55 17.62 -1.63
C GLY A 110 -9.01 17.24 -1.86
N PRO A 111 -9.94 18.19 -1.75
CA PRO A 111 -11.31 17.98 -2.22
C PRO A 111 -11.30 17.66 -3.72
N ALA A 112 -12.19 16.76 -4.15
CA ALA A 112 -12.39 16.48 -5.58
C ALA A 112 -12.89 17.72 -6.34
N PHE A 113 -12.74 17.72 -7.67
CA PHE A 113 -13.18 18.86 -8.47
C PHE A 113 -14.68 19.12 -8.27
N GLY A 114 -15.04 20.38 -8.00
CA GLY A 114 -16.41 20.79 -7.73
C GLY A 114 -16.88 20.61 -6.27
N GLY A 115 -16.05 20.09 -5.36
CA GLY A 115 -16.32 20.12 -3.91
C GLY A 115 -17.53 19.30 -3.47
N GLY A 116 -17.89 18.26 -4.22
CA GLY A 116 -19.07 17.44 -3.98
C GLY A 116 -18.94 16.47 -2.80
N SER A 117 -20.08 15.88 -2.44
CA SER A 117 -20.14 14.74 -1.54
C SER A 117 -20.77 13.55 -2.25
N TYR A 118 -20.24 12.37 -1.98
CA TYR A 118 -20.85 11.11 -2.35
C TYR A 118 -22.03 10.83 -1.41
N ASP A 119 -23.24 10.68 -1.94
CA ASP A 119 -24.40 10.22 -1.18
C ASP A 119 -24.84 8.82 -1.66
N PRO A 120 -24.69 7.77 -0.82
CA PRO A 120 -25.09 6.41 -1.16
C PRO A 120 -26.61 6.22 -1.32
N ARG A 121 -27.41 7.27 -1.07
CA ARG A 121 -28.87 7.27 -1.24
C ARG A 121 -29.34 8.02 -2.49
N SER A 122 -28.45 8.78 -3.14
CA SER A 122 -28.80 9.59 -4.31
C SER A 122 -28.95 8.73 -5.58
N GLU A 123 -29.78 9.17 -6.53
CA GLU A 123 -29.87 8.54 -7.86
C GLU A 123 -28.57 8.67 -8.67
N ARG A 124 -27.74 9.68 -8.33
CA ARG A 124 -26.38 9.86 -8.87
C ARG A 124 -25.32 9.01 -8.15
N GLY A 125 -25.68 8.29 -7.08
CA GLY A 125 -24.87 7.19 -6.56
C GLY A 125 -24.92 6.07 -7.59
N TRP A 126 -24.17 6.24 -8.67
CA TRP A 126 -24.10 5.29 -9.76
C TRP A 126 -23.55 3.95 -9.25
N GLY A 127 -24.01 2.84 -9.83
CA GLY A 127 -23.30 1.55 -9.81
C GLY A 127 -23.78 0.51 -8.80
N ALA A 128 -23.96 0.84 -7.53
CA ALA A 128 -24.18 -0.17 -6.49
C ALA A 128 -25.62 -0.20 -5.93
N ARG A 129 -26.66 -0.05 -6.76
CA ARG A 129 -27.84 -0.87 -6.46
C ARG A 129 -27.40 -2.29 -6.71
N PRO A 130 -27.21 -3.12 -5.67
CA PRO A 130 -26.82 -4.49 -5.88
C PRO A 130 -27.74 -5.12 -6.91
N SER A 131 -27.16 -5.61 -8.01
CA SER A 131 -27.88 -6.49 -8.92
C SER A 131 -28.54 -7.57 -8.07
N ALA A 132 -29.85 -7.76 -8.21
CA ALA A 132 -30.56 -8.83 -7.52
C ALA A 132 -30.13 -10.23 -8.03
N ALA A 133 -29.35 -10.30 -9.10
CA ALA A 133 -28.73 -11.56 -9.52
C ALA A 133 -27.79 -12.03 -8.41
N ALA A 134 -27.96 -13.28 -7.99
CA ALA A 134 -27.05 -13.93 -7.07
C ALA A 134 -25.61 -13.71 -7.55
N ASP A 135 -24.74 -13.25 -6.65
CA ASP A 135 -23.31 -13.23 -6.88
C ASP A 135 -22.95 -14.59 -7.50
N ARG A 136 -22.21 -14.60 -8.61
CA ARG A 136 -22.08 -15.75 -9.53
C ARG A 136 -21.66 -17.08 -8.90
N ARG A 137 -21.40 -17.15 -7.58
CA ARG A 137 -21.06 -18.33 -6.79
C ARG A 137 -21.49 -18.24 -5.29
N GLY A 138 -22.60 -17.59 -4.91
CA GLY A 138 -23.01 -17.60 -3.49
C GLY A 138 -24.25 -16.78 -3.08
N THR A 139 -24.61 -16.84 -1.79
CA THR A 139 -25.59 -15.92 -1.17
C THR A 139 -24.92 -14.56 -1.01
N PRO A 140 -25.48 -13.46 -1.55
CA PRO A 140 -24.74 -12.22 -1.60
C PRO A 140 -24.46 -11.61 -0.21
N SER A 141 -23.18 -11.29 0.05
CA SER A 141 -22.73 -10.61 1.27
C SER A 141 -22.75 -9.09 1.04
N TRP A 142 -23.89 -8.46 1.29
CA TRP A 142 -24.04 -7.00 1.22
C TRP A 142 -23.53 -6.25 2.46
N ALA A 143 -22.65 -6.88 3.27
CA ALA A 143 -22.17 -6.30 4.52
C ALA A 143 -21.41 -4.99 4.27
N TRP A 144 -20.56 -4.94 3.25
CA TRP A 144 -19.84 -3.75 2.83
C TRP A 144 -20.80 -2.61 2.41
N TRP A 145 -21.83 -2.92 1.61
CA TRP A 145 -22.79 -1.93 1.13
C TRP A 145 -23.65 -1.37 2.26
N ARG A 146 -24.05 -2.23 3.22
CA ARG A 146 -24.74 -1.78 4.44
C ARG A 146 -23.86 -0.81 5.24
N ALA A 147 -22.57 -1.07 5.35
CA ALA A 147 -21.63 -0.18 6.02
C ALA A 147 -21.51 1.17 5.29
N VAL A 148 -21.36 1.16 3.96
CA VAL A 148 -21.34 2.38 3.13
C VAL A 148 -22.63 3.19 3.29
N ARG A 149 -23.81 2.55 3.21
CA ARG A 149 -25.10 3.22 3.40
C ARG A 149 -25.30 3.78 4.83
N ALA A 150 -24.81 3.06 5.83
CA ALA A 150 -24.87 3.50 7.22
C ALA A 150 -23.95 4.71 7.47
N ALA A 151 -22.84 4.82 6.74
CA ALA A 151 -21.94 5.98 6.81
C ALA A 151 -22.60 7.27 6.29
N GLY A 152 -23.58 7.15 5.38
CA GLY A 152 -24.28 8.31 4.81
C GLY A 152 -23.42 9.11 3.83
N PRO A 153 -23.76 10.39 3.59
CA PRO A 153 -22.98 11.25 2.71
C PRO A 153 -21.54 11.43 3.18
N ARG A 154 -20.58 11.36 2.26
CA ARG A 154 -19.15 11.47 2.53
C ARG A 154 -18.46 12.43 1.55
N PRO A 155 -17.50 13.24 1.98
CA PRO A 155 -16.76 14.13 1.09
C PRO A 155 -16.00 13.37 0.00
N LEU A 156 -16.02 13.90 -1.21
CA LEU A 156 -15.18 13.41 -2.31
C LEU A 156 -13.78 14.02 -2.22
N TYR A 157 -12.77 13.17 -2.37
CA TYR A 157 -11.37 13.54 -2.38
C TYR A 157 -10.72 13.21 -3.72
N ARG A 158 -9.69 13.98 -4.02
CA ARG A 158 -8.76 13.79 -5.14
C ARG A 158 -7.36 13.63 -4.55
N MET A 159 -6.74 12.50 -4.88
CA MET A 159 -5.32 12.26 -4.61
C MET A 159 -4.46 13.32 -5.33
N PRO A 160 -3.24 13.60 -4.86
CA PRO A 160 -2.31 14.45 -5.59
C PRO A 160 -2.19 13.99 -7.03
N ASP A 161 -2.09 14.94 -7.95
CA ASP A 161 -1.85 14.66 -9.36
C ASP A 161 -0.60 13.77 -9.47
N PRO A 162 -0.75 12.49 -9.88
CA PRO A 162 0.36 11.56 -9.93
C PRO A 162 1.39 11.90 -11.01
N TYR A 163 1.09 12.92 -11.84
CA TYR A 163 1.83 13.31 -13.04
C TYR A 163 2.18 14.82 -13.07
N ALA A 164 2.06 15.51 -11.93
CA ALA A 164 2.24 16.96 -11.87
C ALA A 164 3.59 17.41 -12.46
N GLY A 165 3.52 18.24 -13.52
CA GLY A 165 4.69 18.85 -14.15
C GLY A 165 5.30 18.05 -15.30
N GLU A 166 4.70 16.93 -15.71
CA GLU A 166 5.14 16.15 -16.87
C GLU A 166 4.22 16.31 -18.07
N ASP A 167 4.82 16.51 -19.25
CA ASP A 167 4.09 16.54 -20.52
C ASP A 167 3.51 15.16 -20.88
N GLU A 168 4.22 14.08 -20.50
CA GLU A 168 3.80 12.70 -20.67
C GLU A 168 4.15 11.87 -19.41
N PRO A 169 3.14 11.34 -18.68
CA PRO A 169 3.35 10.54 -17.48
C PRO A 169 4.39 9.42 -17.65
N PRO A 170 5.24 9.14 -16.65
CA PRO A 170 6.27 8.10 -16.78
C PRO A 170 5.70 6.71 -17.03
N VAL A 171 4.52 6.43 -16.47
CA VAL A 171 3.79 5.18 -16.70
C VAL A 171 3.32 5.05 -18.15
N ASP A 172 2.86 6.14 -18.75
CA ASP A 172 2.41 6.15 -20.15
C ASP A 172 3.60 5.97 -21.09
N ARG A 173 4.72 6.66 -20.82
CA ARG A 173 6.00 6.45 -21.54
C ARG A 173 6.45 4.99 -21.50
N ALA A 174 6.36 4.34 -20.33
CA ALA A 174 6.71 2.94 -20.18
C ALA A 174 5.74 2.02 -20.94
N LEU A 175 4.43 2.27 -20.84
CA LEU A 175 3.41 1.50 -21.57
C LEU A 175 3.58 1.61 -23.08
N ALA A 176 3.77 2.83 -23.60
CA ALA A 176 4.02 3.07 -25.02
C ALA A 176 5.31 2.38 -25.50
N LEU A 177 6.36 2.35 -24.68
CA LEU A 177 7.57 1.57 -24.97
C LEU A 177 7.25 0.07 -25.09
N ARG A 178 6.49 -0.49 -24.13
CA ARG A 178 6.08 -1.89 -24.16
C ARG A 178 5.24 -2.22 -25.38
N GLU A 179 4.29 -1.36 -25.72
CA GLU A 179 3.41 -1.55 -26.89
C GLU A 179 4.22 -1.57 -28.20
N ARG A 180 5.19 -0.67 -28.37
CA ARG A 180 6.02 -0.61 -29.56
C ARG A 180 7.02 -1.77 -29.69
N THR A 181 7.50 -2.30 -28.57
CA THR A 181 8.66 -3.24 -28.57
C THR A 181 8.30 -4.67 -28.17
N GLY A 182 7.20 -4.85 -27.43
CA GLY A 182 6.89 -6.10 -26.73
C GLY A 182 7.84 -6.41 -25.56
N ASP A 183 8.79 -5.53 -25.23
CA ASP A 183 9.85 -5.81 -24.26
C ASP A 183 9.42 -5.51 -22.82
N GLY A 184 9.03 -6.55 -22.10
CA GLY A 184 8.69 -6.47 -20.67
C GLY A 184 9.87 -6.08 -19.77
N THR A 185 11.11 -6.35 -20.17
CA THR A 185 12.30 -5.96 -19.41
C THR A 185 12.56 -4.47 -19.55
N ALA A 186 12.47 -3.92 -20.76
CA ALA A 186 12.58 -2.48 -21.00
C ALA A 186 11.46 -1.69 -20.30
N TYR A 187 10.23 -2.19 -20.35
CA TYR A 187 9.09 -1.66 -19.60
C TYR A 187 9.36 -1.60 -18.09
N ARG A 188 9.79 -2.72 -17.49
CA ARG A 188 10.12 -2.78 -16.06
C ARG A 188 11.29 -1.85 -15.70
N ALA A 189 12.29 -1.72 -16.57
CA ALA A 189 13.42 -0.83 -16.35
C ALA A 189 12.99 0.65 -16.37
N ALA A 190 12.11 1.04 -17.30
CA ALA A 190 11.56 2.39 -17.38
C ALA A 190 10.76 2.77 -16.11
N LEU A 191 9.88 1.87 -15.64
CA LEU A 191 9.14 2.09 -14.39
C LEU A 191 10.07 2.21 -13.18
N ARG A 192 11.11 1.38 -13.09
CA ARG A 192 12.13 1.46 -12.02
C ARG A 192 12.93 2.75 -12.08
N ALA A 193 13.20 3.29 -13.27
CA ALA A 193 13.85 4.59 -13.40
C ALA A 193 12.95 5.71 -12.86
N ALA A 194 11.67 5.71 -13.26
CA ALA A 194 10.70 6.71 -12.81
C ALA A 194 10.57 6.76 -11.27
N VAL A 195 10.37 5.62 -10.60
CA VAL A 195 10.21 5.61 -9.14
C VAL A 195 11.52 5.87 -8.36
N ARG A 196 12.68 5.77 -9.02
CA ARG A 196 13.96 6.20 -8.43
C ARG A 196 14.10 7.72 -8.47
N GLU A 197 13.67 8.33 -9.58
CA GLU A 197 13.67 9.76 -9.82
C GLU A 197 12.67 10.46 -8.88
N ASP A 198 11.38 10.09 -8.94
CA ASP A 198 10.39 10.48 -7.95
C ASP A 198 9.62 9.25 -7.40
N PRO A 199 9.85 8.87 -6.13
CA PRO A 199 9.14 7.74 -5.53
C PRO A 199 7.63 7.97 -5.32
N ARG A 200 7.12 9.20 -5.54
CA ARG A 200 5.69 9.52 -5.42
C ARG A 200 4.83 9.00 -6.57
N HIS A 201 5.44 8.51 -7.67
CA HIS A 201 4.71 7.90 -8.79
C HIS A 201 4.06 6.56 -8.39
N THR A 202 2.93 6.66 -7.69
CA THR A 202 2.14 5.53 -7.19
C THR A 202 1.78 4.57 -8.31
N ASP A 203 1.46 5.09 -9.50
CA ASP A 203 1.04 4.25 -10.62
C ASP A 203 2.21 3.42 -11.17
N CYS A 204 3.42 3.98 -11.20
CA CYS A 204 4.59 3.22 -11.59
C CYS A 204 4.87 2.06 -10.63
N TRP A 205 4.68 2.27 -9.31
CA TRP A 205 4.73 1.18 -8.33
C TRP A 205 3.64 0.13 -8.55
N ALA A 206 2.41 0.55 -8.82
CA ALA A 206 1.30 -0.36 -9.12
C ALA A 206 1.59 -1.20 -10.38
N HIS A 207 2.10 -0.57 -11.43
CA HIS A 207 2.47 -1.21 -12.69
C HIS A 207 3.66 -2.17 -12.55
N LEU A 208 4.64 -1.88 -11.68
CA LEU A 208 5.69 -2.83 -11.30
C LEU A 208 5.10 -4.05 -10.58
N GLY A 209 4.13 -3.84 -9.70
CA GLY A 209 3.38 -4.90 -9.04
C GLY A 209 2.62 -5.78 -10.04
N SER A 210 1.93 -5.18 -11.01
CA SER A 210 1.18 -5.90 -12.05
C SER A 210 2.09 -6.73 -12.95
N GLU A 211 3.24 -6.20 -13.33
CA GLU A 211 4.22 -6.93 -14.14
C GLU A 211 4.80 -8.14 -13.39
N ALA A 212 5.18 -7.96 -12.12
CA ALA A 212 5.68 -9.04 -11.27
C ALA A 212 4.58 -10.09 -11.00
N PHE A 213 3.33 -9.66 -10.81
CA PHE A 213 2.20 -10.56 -10.61
C PHE A 213 1.89 -11.40 -11.85
N ALA A 214 1.96 -10.80 -13.04
CA ALA A 214 1.80 -11.52 -14.31
C ALA A 214 2.92 -12.55 -14.51
N ARG A 215 4.17 -12.17 -14.23
CA ARG A 215 5.32 -13.10 -14.25
C ARG A 215 5.14 -14.26 -13.28
N ALA A 216 4.47 -14.05 -12.15
CA ALA A 216 4.23 -15.11 -11.19
C ALA A 216 3.40 -16.27 -11.75
N ALA A 217 2.72 -16.11 -12.90
CA ALA A 217 2.10 -17.23 -13.61
C ALA A 217 3.13 -18.25 -14.12
N ALA A 218 4.33 -17.81 -14.50
CA ALA A 218 5.42 -18.65 -14.97
C ALA A 218 6.46 -18.97 -13.88
N ASP A 219 6.65 -18.05 -12.92
CA ASP A 219 7.63 -18.17 -11.85
C ASP A 219 7.07 -17.60 -10.54
N GLU A 220 6.55 -18.48 -9.68
CA GLU A 220 5.93 -18.07 -8.40
C GLU A 220 6.87 -17.27 -7.48
N SER A 221 8.18 -17.33 -7.68
CA SER A 221 9.14 -16.52 -6.92
C SER A 221 8.99 -15.01 -7.17
N ALA A 222 8.28 -14.61 -8.23
CA ALA A 222 7.93 -13.21 -8.50
C ALA A 222 6.75 -12.69 -7.64
N LEU A 223 6.01 -13.57 -6.96
CA LEU A 223 4.84 -13.16 -6.18
C LEU A 223 5.18 -12.30 -4.95
N PRO A 224 6.24 -12.60 -4.16
CA PRO A 224 6.73 -11.69 -3.12
C PRO A 224 7.19 -10.33 -3.66
N GLU A 225 7.74 -10.29 -4.88
CA GLU A 225 8.13 -9.03 -5.54
C GLU A 225 6.89 -8.19 -5.86
N ALA A 226 5.83 -8.80 -6.40
CA ALA A 226 4.55 -8.14 -6.64
C ALA A 226 3.95 -7.58 -5.35
N LEU A 227 3.93 -8.38 -4.28
CA LEU A 227 3.43 -7.97 -2.97
C LEU A 227 4.15 -6.72 -2.48
N GLY A 228 5.48 -6.74 -2.57
CA GLY A 228 6.30 -5.61 -2.17
C GLY A 228 6.01 -4.33 -2.95
N PHE A 229 5.90 -4.42 -4.27
CA PHE A 229 5.59 -3.24 -5.09
C PHE A 229 4.21 -2.67 -4.82
N TYR A 230 3.20 -3.52 -4.69
CA TYR A 230 1.85 -3.08 -4.35
C TYR A 230 1.76 -2.47 -2.96
N GLN A 231 2.45 -3.04 -1.96
CA GLN A 231 2.55 -2.44 -0.64
C GLN A 231 3.23 -1.06 -0.68
N THR A 232 4.29 -0.90 -1.46
CA THR A 232 4.91 0.42 -1.67
C THR A 232 3.93 1.40 -2.32
N ALA A 233 3.24 0.99 -3.38
CA ALA A 233 2.25 1.83 -4.06
C ALA A 233 1.16 2.33 -3.09
N VAL A 234 0.55 1.42 -2.33
CA VAL A 234 -0.48 1.76 -1.33
C VAL A 234 0.09 2.66 -0.24
N ALA A 235 1.26 2.35 0.31
CA ALA A 235 1.85 3.15 1.38
C ALA A 235 2.24 4.57 0.92
N VAL A 236 2.77 4.71 -0.30
CA VAL A 236 3.09 6.02 -0.91
C VAL A 236 1.83 6.86 -1.07
N ALA A 237 0.75 6.26 -1.59
CA ALA A 237 -0.54 6.92 -1.70
C ALA A 237 -1.11 7.34 -0.34
N GLU A 238 -1.08 6.43 0.65
CA GLU A 238 -1.60 6.68 2.00
C GLU A 238 -0.96 7.87 2.72
N LEU A 239 0.30 8.23 2.40
CA LEU A 239 0.93 9.45 2.91
C LEU A 239 0.13 10.72 2.57
N SER A 240 -0.60 10.70 1.46
CA SER A 240 -1.39 11.85 1.00
C SER A 240 -2.74 11.96 1.72
N LEU A 241 -3.21 10.88 2.34
CA LEU A 241 -4.52 10.85 2.97
C LEU A 241 -4.48 11.50 4.37
N PRO A 242 -5.51 12.28 4.75
CA PRO A 242 -5.60 12.81 6.10
C PRO A 242 -5.72 11.65 7.10
N PRO A 243 -5.18 11.77 8.33
CA PRO A 243 -5.35 10.74 9.35
C PRO A 243 -6.82 10.38 9.51
N SER A 244 -7.12 9.09 9.73
CA SER A 244 -8.49 8.65 9.95
C SER A 244 -9.42 8.93 8.75
N PHE A 245 -8.94 8.73 7.52
CA PHE A 245 -9.70 9.00 6.29
C PHE A 245 -11.09 8.34 6.27
N THR A 246 -12.13 9.15 6.05
CA THR A 246 -13.52 8.72 5.91
C THR A 246 -14.15 9.10 4.57
N GLY A 247 -13.37 9.71 3.68
CA GLY A 247 -13.87 10.20 2.39
C GLY A 247 -14.08 9.11 1.35
N VAL A 248 -14.46 9.55 0.17
CA VAL A 248 -14.57 8.75 -1.05
C VAL A 248 -13.54 9.25 -2.06
N LEU A 249 -12.81 8.31 -2.65
CA LEU A 249 -11.90 8.53 -3.77
C LEU A 249 -12.58 7.94 -5.00
N ALA A 250 -13.44 8.70 -5.68
CA ALA A 250 -14.18 8.17 -6.82
C ALA A 250 -13.25 7.77 -7.97
N TRP A 251 -13.56 6.67 -8.67
CA TRP A 251 -12.82 6.22 -9.86
C TRP A 251 -12.85 7.21 -11.02
N SER A 252 -13.93 8.00 -11.12
CA SER A 252 -14.08 9.05 -12.13
C SER A 252 -12.97 10.10 -12.04
N GLU A 253 -12.43 10.33 -10.85
CA GLU A 253 -11.27 11.21 -10.66
C GLU A 253 -10.00 10.44 -11.02
N VAL A 254 -9.40 10.83 -12.15
CA VAL A 254 -8.27 10.12 -12.77
C VAL A 254 -7.11 9.91 -11.79
N ASP A 255 -6.82 10.91 -10.96
CA ASP A 255 -5.73 10.90 -9.98
C ASP A 255 -5.91 9.85 -8.88
N ASN A 256 -7.14 9.39 -8.65
CA ASN A 256 -7.42 8.34 -7.66
C ASN A 256 -7.13 6.94 -8.22
N ARG A 257 -7.10 6.76 -9.55
CA ARG A 257 -6.99 5.44 -10.18
C ARG A 257 -5.69 4.70 -9.85
N PRO A 258 -4.51 5.33 -9.76
CA PRO A 258 -3.29 4.65 -9.30
C PRO A 258 -3.45 3.96 -7.95
N PHE A 259 -4.12 4.62 -7.01
CA PHE A 259 -4.35 4.05 -5.68
C PHE A 259 -5.29 2.85 -5.73
N HIS A 260 -6.37 2.94 -6.51
CA HIS A 260 -7.32 1.83 -6.69
C HIS A 260 -6.70 0.63 -7.42
N ARG A 261 -5.87 0.87 -8.44
CA ARG A 261 -5.06 -0.18 -9.08
C ARG A 261 -4.14 -0.86 -8.07
N ALA A 262 -3.48 -0.08 -7.21
CA ALA A 262 -2.61 -0.61 -6.17
C ALA A 262 -3.36 -1.46 -5.14
N LEU A 263 -4.50 -0.99 -4.63
CA LEU A 263 -5.33 -1.74 -3.68
C LEU A 263 -5.85 -3.04 -4.28
N HIS A 264 -6.34 -3.00 -5.52
CA HIS A 264 -6.84 -4.17 -6.24
C HIS A 264 -5.73 -5.22 -6.40
N GLY A 265 -4.56 -4.82 -6.93
CA GLY A 265 -3.43 -5.71 -7.11
C GLY A 265 -2.86 -6.27 -5.80
N LEU A 266 -2.83 -5.46 -4.74
CA LEU A 266 -2.43 -5.91 -3.41
C LEU A 266 -3.39 -6.98 -2.87
N GLY A 267 -4.71 -6.75 -3.00
CA GLY A 267 -5.74 -7.69 -2.60
C GLY A 267 -5.63 -9.04 -3.34
N LEU A 268 -5.47 -9.00 -4.67
CA LEU A 268 -5.23 -10.21 -5.48
C LEU A 268 -3.96 -10.94 -5.07
N THR A 269 -2.89 -10.20 -4.78
CA THR A 269 -1.61 -10.79 -4.38
C THR A 269 -1.72 -11.54 -3.05
N TRP A 270 -2.35 -10.94 -2.04
CA TRP A 270 -2.59 -11.65 -0.77
C TRP A 270 -3.54 -12.82 -0.92
N TRP A 271 -4.59 -12.70 -1.75
CA TRP A 271 -5.48 -13.83 -2.00
C TRP A 271 -4.72 -15.00 -2.63
N ARG A 272 -3.85 -14.73 -3.61
CA ARG A 272 -2.99 -15.72 -4.24
C ARG A 272 -2.00 -16.37 -3.26
N LEU A 273 -1.52 -15.61 -2.28
CA LEU A 273 -0.67 -16.12 -1.19
C LEU A 273 -1.44 -16.89 -0.11
N GLY A 274 -2.77 -16.99 -0.20
CA GLY A 274 -3.62 -17.62 0.81
C GLY A 274 -3.94 -16.74 2.03
N GLU A 275 -3.48 -15.48 2.03
CA GLU A 275 -3.69 -14.49 3.10
C GLU A 275 -5.07 -13.81 2.96
N THR A 276 -6.13 -14.61 2.92
CA THR A 276 -7.52 -14.17 2.60
C THR A 276 -8.04 -13.08 3.52
N GLY A 277 -7.66 -13.09 4.82
CA GLY A 277 -8.04 -12.03 5.76
C GLY A 277 -7.46 -10.66 5.40
N LYS A 278 -6.20 -10.61 4.96
CA LYS A 278 -5.55 -9.36 4.52
C LYS A 278 -6.10 -8.90 3.17
N ALA A 279 -6.31 -9.85 2.27
CA ALA A 279 -6.94 -9.59 0.98
C ALA A 279 -8.34 -8.97 1.15
N ALA A 280 -9.19 -9.57 1.98
CA ALA A 280 -10.53 -9.04 2.28
C ALA A 280 -10.48 -7.66 2.95
N ALA A 281 -9.51 -7.40 3.83
CA ALA A 281 -9.34 -6.10 4.47
C ALA A 281 -9.03 -5.00 3.44
N VAL A 282 -8.06 -5.22 2.54
CA VAL A 282 -7.70 -4.21 1.52
C VAL A 282 -8.77 -4.06 0.44
N LEU A 283 -9.36 -5.16 -0.03
CA LEU A 283 -10.45 -5.10 -1.00
C LEU A 283 -11.71 -4.45 -0.41
N GLY A 284 -11.99 -4.68 0.88
CA GLY A 284 -13.04 -3.97 1.62
C GLY A 284 -12.74 -2.47 1.77
N SER A 285 -11.48 -2.11 2.03
CA SER A 285 -11.02 -0.71 2.00
C SER A 285 -11.22 -0.06 0.63
N SER A 286 -10.98 -0.80 -0.47
CA SER A 286 -11.23 -0.32 -1.83
C SER A 286 -12.72 -0.07 -2.09
N LEU A 287 -13.61 -0.98 -1.69
CA LEU A 287 -15.07 -0.75 -1.76
C LEU A 287 -15.54 0.40 -0.87
N TRP A 288 -14.85 0.66 0.24
CA TRP A 288 -15.17 1.79 1.09
C TRP A 288 -14.85 3.12 0.40
N THR A 289 -13.68 3.23 -0.22
CA THR A 289 -13.22 4.47 -0.86
C THR A 289 -13.73 4.63 -2.29
N ASN A 290 -14.03 3.56 -3.00
CA ASN A 290 -14.70 3.53 -4.30
C ASN A 290 -15.98 2.68 -4.26
N PRO A 291 -17.07 3.21 -3.68
CA PRO A 291 -18.30 2.47 -3.44
C PRO A 291 -19.10 2.10 -4.70
N ASP A 292 -18.77 2.71 -5.84
CA ASP A 292 -19.40 2.41 -7.13
C ASP A 292 -18.84 1.11 -7.75
N ASP A 293 -17.77 0.57 -7.15
CA ASP A 293 -17.15 -0.72 -7.46
C ASP A 293 -16.76 -0.89 -8.94
N ASP A 294 -16.12 0.13 -9.52
CA ASP A 294 -15.66 0.17 -10.91
C ASP A 294 -14.68 -0.96 -11.29
N GLN A 295 -14.11 -1.63 -10.29
CA GLN A 295 -13.17 -2.75 -10.46
C GLN A 295 -13.79 -4.10 -10.11
N ASP A 296 -15.12 -4.16 -9.88
CA ASP A 296 -15.85 -5.41 -9.65
C ASP A 296 -15.33 -6.24 -8.46
N ILE A 297 -14.79 -5.55 -7.45
CA ILE A 297 -14.16 -6.10 -6.24
C ILE A 297 -15.13 -6.94 -5.42
N ARG A 298 -16.43 -6.61 -5.42
CA ARG A 298 -17.45 -7.38 -4.70
C ARG A 298 -17.42 -8.87 -5.06
N TYR A 299 -17.11 -9.21 -6.32
CA TYR A 299 -17.03 -10.61 -6.74
C TYR A 299 -15.76 -11.33 -6.28
N LEU A 300 -14.69 -10.60 -6.00
CA LEU A 300 -13.46 -11.15 -5.45
C LEU A 300 -13.67 -11.52 -3.98
N ILE A 301 -14.28 -10.61 -3.20
CA ILE A 301 -14.62 -10.86 -1.80
C ILE A 301 -15.57 -12.04 -1.66
N GLY A 302 -16.64 -12.10 -2.47
CA GLY A 302 -17.58 -13.22 -2.43
C GLY A 302 -16.92 -14.59 -2.72
N GLN A 303 -15.92 -14.63 -3.61
CA GLN A 303 -15.16 -15.86 -3.87
C GLN A 303 -14.26 -16.25 -2.69
N MET A 304 -13.56 -15.29 -2.09
CA MET A 304 -12.74 -15.53 -0.90
C MET A 304 -13.58 -16.03 0.29
N GLU A 305 -14.73 -15.41 0.54
CA GLU A 305 -15.68 -15.82 1.60
C GLU A 305 -16.24 -17.23 1.35
N ALA A 306 -16.42 -17.62 0.09
CA ALA A 306 -16.80 -18.97 -0.31
C ALA A 306 -15.64 -19.99 -0.25
N GLY A 307 -14.45 -19.59 0.20
CA GLY A 307 -13.27 -20.45 0.29
C GLY A 307 -12.66 -20.84 -1.06
N VAL A 308 -12.99 -20.11 -2.13
CA VAL A 308 -12.44 -20.35 -3.46
C VAL A 308 -10.98 -19.88 -3.46
N ALA A 309 -10.07 -20.80 -3.80
CA ALA A 309 -8.67 -20.46 -3.99
C ALA A 309 -8.50 -19.51 -5.19
N TRP A 310 -7.53 -18.61 -5.10
CA TRP A 310 -7.19 -17.75 -6.23
C TRP A 310 -6.79 -18.61 -7.43
N HIS A 311 -7.28 -18.23 -8.61
CA HIS A 311 -6.87 -18.78 -9.88
C HIS A 311 -6.91 -17.66 -10.91
N GLN A 312 -5.95 -17.64 -11.82
CA GLN A 312 -5.99 -16.72 -12.94
C GLN A 312 -7.17 -17.10 -13.85
N ARG A 313 -8.09 -16.17 -14.09
CA ARG A 313 -9.11 -16.38 -15.12
C ARG A 313 -8.52 -16.02 -16.48
N ALA A 314 -8.99 -16.71 -17.52
CA ALA A 314 -8.67 -16.30 -18.89
C ALA A 314 -9.34 -14.95 -19.16
N GLY A 315 -8.52 -13.89 -19.29
CA GLY A 315 -8.97 -12.54 -19.66
C GLY A 315 -8.76 -11.44 -18.63
N ASP A 316 -8.10 -11.71 -17.49
CA ASP A 316 -7.66 -10.68 -16.52
C ASP A 316 -6.27 -10.12 -16.88
#